data_AF-A0A6V7HU70-F1
#
_entry.id   AF-A0A6V7HU70-F1
#
_cell.length_a   1.000
_cell.length_b   1.000
_cell.length_c   1.000
_cell.angle_alpha   90.00
_cell.angle_beta   90.00
_cell.angle_gamma   90.00
#
_symmetry.space_group_name_H-M   'P 1'
#
loop_
_entity.id
_entity.type
_entity.pdbx_description
1 polymer ?
#
loop_
_entity_poly.entity_id
_entity_poly.type
_entity_poly.pdbx_seq_one_letter_code
_entity_poly.pdbx_strand_id
1 'polypeptide(L)'
;VSDDKQRLTEHFIATLPLLLDKYRADPEKLANLLAIPQYFELDIYVKSRQERNLEALLEKIKGIVEKMHDTDVLETAARTLEYMCVETHAKFSQCDTARRTLIDSIVNKYKEAIDDYRNLIDGAETPDEDEIFNVVQSLKKVAIFYSCHDMNGWEIWDSLYKNIEDAKDATKSFPEEATKYCISACFFSILWGQNHLLESNDLGARGDDEARELH
;
A
#
# COMPACT_ATOMS: atom_id res chain seq x y z
N VAL A 1 -12.14 -23.29 -17.09
CA VAL A 1 -11.87 -22.43 -15.90
C VAL A 1 -10.46 -22.62 -15.36
N SER A 2 -10.06 -23.80 -14.84
CA SER A 2 -8.68 -23.99 -14.33
C SER A 2 -7.61 -23.84 -15.43
N ASP A 3 -7.83 -24.42 -16.61
CA ASP A 3 -6.91 -24.32 -17.75
C ASP A 3 -6.79 -22.88 -18.28
N ASP A 4 -7.90 -22.14 -18.32
CA ASP A 4 -7.93 -20.74 -18.79
C ASP A 4 -7.14 -19.82 -17.85
N LYS A 5 -7.28 -20.01 -16.52
CA LYS A 5 -6.54 -19.25 -15.50
C LYS A 5 -5.04 -19.50 -15.60
N GLN A 6 -4.63 -20.76 -15.78
CA GLN A 6 -3.23 -21.12 -15.96
C GLN A 6 -2.65 -20.48 -17.23
N ARG A 7 -3.31 -20.65 -18.38
CA ARG A 7 -2.86 -20.08 -19.66
C ARG A 7 -2.79 -18.54 -19.62
N LEU A 8 -3.76 -17.90 -18.97
CA LEU A 8 -3.76 -16.45 -18.74
C LEU A 8 -2.54 -16.03 -17.92
N THR A 9 -2.28 -16.72 -16.81
CA THR A 9 -1.14 -16.44 -15.94
C THR A 9 0.17 -16.60 -16.68
N GLU A 10 0.40 -17.74 -17.34
CA GLU A 10 1.62 -18.01 -18.11
C GLU A 10 1.88 -16.95 -19.18
N HIS A 11 0.82 -16.53 -19.90
CA HIS A 11 0.94 -15.49 -20.91
C HIS A 11 1.36 -14.14 -20.30
N PHE A 12 0.64 -13.68 -19.28
CA PHE A 12 0.85 -12.34 -18.72
C PHE A 12 2.06 -12.23 -17.81
N ILE A 13 2.58 -13.33 -17.25
CA ILE A 13 3.89 -13.31 -16.58
C ILE A 13 4.97 -12.71 -17.49
N ALA A 14 4.95 -13.04 -18.78
CA ALA A 14 5.94 -12.55 -19.74
C ALA A 14 5.54 -11.19 -20.36
N THR A 15 4.25 -10.97 -20.62
CA THR A 15 3.81 -9.81 -21.42
C THR A 15 3.39 -8.60 -20.59
N LEU A 16 2.87 -8.79 -19.36
CA LEU A 16 2.39 -7.70 -18.53
C LEU A 16 3.47 -6.66 -18.21
N PRO A 17 4.71 -7.04 -17.84
CA PRO A 17 5.77 -6.06 -17.61
C PRO A 17 6.00 -5.10 -18.80
N LEU A 18 5.90 -5.61 -20.03
CA LEU A 18 6.08 -4.83 -21.26
C LEU A 18 4.88 -3.91 -21.52
N LEU A 19 3.67 -4.37 -21.22
CA LEU A 19 2.45 -3.58 -21.35
C LEU A 19 2.44 -2.41 -20.35
N LEU A 20 2.84 -2.65 -19.11
CA LEU A 20 2.97 -1.61 -18.09
C LEU A 20 3.93 -0.49 -18.54
N ASP A 21 5.08 -0.85 -19.13
CA ASP A 21 6.03 0.14 -19.66
C ASP A 21 5.43 0.92 -20.84
N LYS A 22 4.76 0.22 -21.75
CA LYS A 22 4.18 0.81 -22.97
C LYS A 22 3.07 1.82 -22.65
N TYR A 23 2.26 1.54 -21.64
CA TYR A 23 1.09 2.36 -21.28
C TYR A 23 1.28 3.18 -20.00
N ARG A 24 2.51 3.34 -19.51
CA ARG A 24 2.84 4.07 -18.28
C ARG A 24 2.32 5.52 -18.20
N ALA A 25 2.05 6.15 -19.34
CA ALA A 25 1.57 7.54 -19.42
C ALA A 25 0.04 7.66 -19.44
N ASP A 26 -0.68 6.53 -19.43
CA ASP A 26 -2.15 6.47 -19.51
C ASP A 26 -2.69 5.81 -18.23
N PRO A 27 -3.18 6.61 -17.26
CA PRO A 27 -3.62 6.09 -15.97
C PRO A 27 -4.74 5.05 -16.06
N GLU A 28 -5.71 5.24 -16.96
CA GLU A 28 -6.83 4.32 -17.16
C GLU A 28 -6.33 2.96 -17.66
N LYS A 29 -5.46 2.95 -18.67
CA LYS A 29 -4.85 1.70 -19.14
C LYS A 29 -3.96 1.08 -18.08
N LEU A 30 -3.22 1.89 -17.33
CA LEU A 30 -2.31 1.41 -16.31
C LEU A 30 -3.06 0.73 -15.16
N ALA A 31 -4.16 1.31 -14.68
CA ALA A 31 -5.03 0.71 -13.67
C ALA A 31 -5.59 -0.63 -14.16
N ASN A 32 -6.14 -0.69 -15.38
CA ASN A 32 -6.64 -1.93 -15.96
C ASN A 32 -5.58 -3.04 -16.06
N LEU A 33 -4.35 -2.69 -16.45
CA LEU A 33 -3.24 -3.64 -16.51
C LEU A 33 -2.79 -4.11 -15.13
N LEU A 34 -2.72 -3.19 -14.15
CA LEU A 34 -2.36 -3.51 -12.77
C LEU A 34 -3.35 -4.44 -12.09
N ALA A 35 -4.60 -4.51 -12.54
CA ALA A 35 -5.59 -5.44 -11.99
C ALA A 35 -5.35 -6.90 -12.43
N ILE A 36 -4.66 -7.13 -13.55
CA ILE A 36 -4.50 -8.47 -14.15
C ILE A 36 -3.85 -9.49 -13.19
N PRO A 37 -2.79 -9.17 -12.43
CA PRO A 37 -2.17 -10.13 -11.51
C PRO A 37 -3.10 -10.65 -10.40
N GLN A 38 -4.19 -9.93 -10.08
CA GLN A 38 -5.20 -10.40 -9.11
C GLN A 38 -5.91 -11.68 -9.57
N TYR A 39 -5.79 -12.02 -10.86
CA TYR A 39 -6.34 -13.23 -11.47
C TYR A 39 -5.30 -14.33 -11.69
N PHE A 40 -4.05 -14.14 -11.25
CA PHE A 40 -3.00 -15.13 -11.48
C PHE A 40 -3.16 -16.36 -10.59
N GLU A 41 -2.68 -17.51 -11.08
CA GLU A 41 -2.33 -18.64 -10.22
C GLU A 41 -0.86 -18.46 -9.80
N LEU A 42 -0.64 -17.81 -8.66
CA LEU A 42 0.69 -17.40 -8.22
C LEU A 42 1.68 -18.58 -8.10
N ASP A 43 1.21 -19.81 -7.89
CA ASP A 43 2.05 -21.02 -7.85
C ASP A 43 2.82 -21.27 -9.16
N ILE A 44 2.32 -20.75 -10.29
CA ILE A 44 2.98 -20.85 -11.59
C ILE A 44 4.34 -20.16 -11.57
N TYR A 45 4.52 -19.10 -10.76
CA TYR A 45 5.83 -18.47 -10.59
C TYR A 45 6.89 -19.45 -10.08
N VAL A 46 6.49 -20.44 -9.27
CA VAL A 46 7.39 -21.47 -8.73
C VAL A 46 7.46 -22.67 -9.66
N LYS A 47 6.30 -23.23 -10.04
CA LYS A 47 6.20 -24.43 -10.89
C LYS A 47 6.95 -24.26 -12.21
N SER A 48 6.91 -23.06 -12.80
CA SER A 48 7.50 -22.74 -14.09
C SER A 48 8.82 -21.96 -14.00
N ARG A 49 9.42 -21.83 -12.81
CA ARG A 49 10.70 -21.13 -12.55
C ARG A 49 10.72 -19.68 -13.07
N GLN A 50 9.66 -18.94 -12.78
CA GLN A 50 9.45 -17.56 -13.25
C GLN A 50 9.75 -16.52 -12.16
N GLU A 51 10.56 -16.84 -11.15
CA GLU A 51 10.84 -15.94 -10.01
C GLU A 51 11.41 -14.58 -10.43
N ARG A 52 12.23 -14.55 -11.49
CA ARG A 52 12.75 -13.29 -12.04
C ARG A 52 11.65 -12.40 -12.62
N ASN A 53 10.61 -13.00 -13.19
CA ASN A 53 9.46 -12.25 -13.70
C ASN A 53 8.57 -11.74 -12.58
N LEU A 54 8.48 -12.48 -11.46
CA LEU A 54 7.83 -12.00 -10.24
C LEU A 54 8.56 -10.76 -9.69
N GLU A 55 9.88 -10.86 -9.54
CA GLU A 55 10.73 -9.74 -9.08
C GLU A 55 10.58 -8.52 -10.00
N ALA A 56 10.65 -8.72 -11.32
CA ALA A 56 10.49 -7.65 -12.29
C ALA A 56 9.10 -6.99 -12.24
N LEU A 57 8.04 -7.78 -12.01
CA LEU A 57 6.69 -7.24 -11.85
C LEU A 57 6.56 -6.41 -10.57
N LEU A 58 7.07 -6.91 -9.44
CA LEU A 58 7.05 -6.20 -8.16
C LEU A 58 7.81 -4.87 -8.23
N GLU A 59 8.99 -4.86 -8.85
CA GLU A 59 9.78 -3.64 -9.05
C GLU A 59 9.06 -2.63 -9.96
N LYS A 60 8.35 -3.12 -10.99
CA LYS A 60 7.52 -2.25 -11.83
C LYS A 60 6.35 -1.65 -11.07
N ILE A 61 5.64 -2.43 -10.25
CA ILE A 61 4.54 -1.93 -9.42
C ILE A 61 5.07 -0.84 -8.47
N LYS A 62 6.20 -1.10 -7.80
CA LYS A 62 6.86 -0.11 -6.95
C LYS A 62 7.16 1.18 -7.71
N GLY A 63 7.84 1.09 -8.86
CA GLY A 63 8.19 2.27 -9.66
C GLY A 63 6.98 3.03 -10.21
N ILE A 64 5.84 2.36 -10.43
CA ILE A 64 4.56 3.00 -10.79
C ILE A 64 4.02 3.77 -9.58
N VAL A 65 3.92 3.14 -8.41
CA VAL A 65 3.40 3.76 -7.20
C VAL A 65 4.23 4.99 -6.80
N GLU A 66 5.56 4.95 -6.97
CA GLU A 66 6.43 6.08 -6.67
C GLU A 66 6.15 7.31 -7.56
N LYS A 67 5.79 7.10 -8.84
CA LYS A 67 5.67 8.19 -9.85
C LYS A 67 4.25 8.65 -10.12
N MET A 68 3.26 7.80 -9.86
CA MET A 68 1.86 8.09 -10.18
C MET A 68 1.14 8.75 -9.00
N HIS A 69 0.16 9.59 -9.34
CA HIS A 69 -0.70 10.31 -8.40
C HIS A 69 -2.19 10.02 -8.62
N ASP A 70 -2.52 9.28 -9.68
CA ASP A 70 -3.88 8.87 -10.01
C ASP A 70 -4.45 7.89 -8.97
N THR A 71 -5.69 8.12 -8.54
CA THR A 71 -6.30 7.33 -7.46
C THR A 71 -6.50 5.88 -7.87
N ASP A 72 -7.05 5.63 -9.05
CA ASP A 72 -7.42 4.29 -9.50
C ASP A 72 -6.18 3.44 -9.73
N VAL A 73 -5.10 4.04 -10.24
CA VAL A 73 -3.79 3.39 -10.36
C VAL A 73 -3.26 2.99 -9.00
N LEU A 74 -3.26 3.90 -8.02
CA LEU A 74 -2.70 3.65 -6.69
C LEU A 74 -3.50 2.60 -5.92
N GLU A 75 -4.83 2.69 -5.94
CA GLU A 75 -5.69 1.71 -5.29
C GLU A 75 -5.57 0.33 -5.93
N THR A 76 -5.51 0.27 -7.25
CA THR A 76 -5.36 -1.01 -7.95
C THR A 76 -4.00 -1.63 -7.67
N ALA A 77 -2.93 -0.83 -7.59
CA ALA A 77 -1.62 -1.31 -7.17
C ALA A 77 -1.63 -1.87 -5.75
N ALA A 78 -2.28 -1.18 -4.80
CA ALA A 78 -2.39 -1.64 -3.41
C ALA A 78 -3.14 -2.98 -3.30
N ARG A 79 -4.32 -3.09 -3.94
CA ARG A 79 -5.08 -4.35 -4.00
C ARG A 79 -4.32 -5.48 -4.70
N THR A 80 -3.57 -5.16 -5.75
CA THR A 80 -2.75 -6.15 -6.45
C THR A 80 -1.61 -6.65 -5.57
N LEU A 81 -0.93 -5.78 -4.83
CA LEU A 81 0.10 -6.19 -3.89
C LEU A 81 -0.48 -7.01 -2.73
N GLU A 82 -1.68 -6.68 -2.26
CA GLU A 82 -2.38 -7.45 -1.23
C GLU A 82 -2.60 -8.89 -1.70
N TYR A 83 -3.14 -9.06 -2.91
CA TYR A 83 -3.31 -10.38 -3.52
C TYR A 83 -1.99 -11.14 -3.70
N MET A 84 -0.93 -10.44 -4.09
CA MET A 84 0.38 -11.07 -4.32
C MET A 84 1.11 -11.45 -3.02
N CYS A 85 0.73 -10.86 -1.89
CA CYS A 85 1.38 -11.04 -0.59
C CYS A 85 0.54 -11.89 0.38
N VAL A 86 -0.08 -12.97 -0.10
CA VAL A 86 -0.83 -13.91 0.75
C VAL A 86 0.11 -14.94 1.37
N GLU A 87 0.01 -15.15 2.68
CA GLU A 87 0.92 -16.03 3.46
C GLU A 87 0.96 -17.48 2.99
N THR A 88 -0.13 -17.97 2.41
CA THR A 88 -0.22 -19.35 1.88
C THR A 88 0.59 -19.54 0.60
N HIS A 89 1.14 -18.46 0.01
CA HIS A 89 1.89 -18.53 -1.24
C HIS A 89 3.37 -18.88 -1.01
N ALA A 90 3.91 -19.78 -1.83
CA ALA A 90 5.29 -20.25 -1.72
C ALA A 90 6.37 -19.17 -1.90
N LYS A 91 6.02 -17.98 -2.44
CA LYS A 91 6.92 -16.82 -2.55
C LYS A 91 6.48 -15.64 -1.70
N PHE A 92 5.65 -15.87 -0.68
CA PHE A 92 5.20 -14.84 0.26
C PHE A 92 6.35 -13.97 0.76
N SER A 93 7.45 -14.56 1.24
CA SER A 93 8.60 -13.81 1.77
C SER A 93 9.21 -12.82 0.75
N GLN A 94 9.26 -13.18 -0.54
CA GLN A 94 9.76 -12.31 -1.60
C GLN A 94 8.79 -11.15 -1.86
N CYS A 95 7.48 -11.45 -1.96
CA CYS A 95 6.44 -10.43 -2.13
C CYS A 95 6.36 -9.48 -0.93
N ASP A 96 6.41 -10.01 0.29
CA ASP A 96 6.39 -9.24 1.54
C ASP A 96 7.60 -8.31 1.64
N THR A 97 8.80 -8.77 1.25
CA THR A 97 10.00 -7.91 1.22
C THR A 97 9.81 -6.72 0.28
N ALA A 98 9.26 -6.94 -0.92
CA ALA A 98 8.96 -5.88 -1.87
C ALA A 98 7.88 -4.93 -1.33
N ARG A 99 6.81 -5.47 -0.72
CA ARG A 99 5.74 -4.71 -0.07
C ARG A 99 6.29 -3.80 1.03
N ARG A 100 7.08 -4.33 1.97
CA ARG A 100 7.69 -3.55 3.05
C ARG A 100 8.58 -2.44 2.52
N THR A 101 9.42 -2.76 1.54
CA THR A 101 10.31 -1.77 0.90
C THR A 101 9.52 -0.63 0.24
N LEU A 102 8.37 -0.94 -0.38
CA LEU A 102 7.50 0.08 -0.94
C LEU A 102 6.82 0.92 0.16
N ILE A 103 6.33 0.28 1.23
CA ILE A 103 5.72 0.98 2.37
C ILE A 103 6.76 1.91 3.04
N ASP A 104 8.01 1.46 3.20
CA ASP A 104 9.12 2.29 3.68
C ASP A 104 9.29 3.54 2.80
N SER A 105 9.27 3.37 1.47
CA SER A 105 9.37 4.48 0.51
C SER A 105 8.21 5.47 0.67
N ILE A 106 6.97 4.98 0.81
CA ILE A 106 5.77 5.81 1.02
C ILE A 106 5.86 6.58 2.34
N VAL A 107 6.22 5.91 3.43
CA VAL A 107 6.31 6.51 4.76
C VAL A 107 7.43 7.56 4.81
N ASN A 108 8.58 7.28 4.21
CA ASN A 108 9.69 8.23 4.15
C ASN A 108 9.31 9.47 3.34
N LYS A 109 8.68 9.31 2.18
CA LYS A 109 8.21 10.44 1.36
C LYS A 109 7.15 11.28 2.07
N TYR A 110 6.27 10.64 2.84
CA TYR A 110 5.33 11.33 3.71
C TYR A 110 6.04 12.15 4.80
N LYS A 111 7.00 11.56 5.51
CA LYS A 111 7.74 12.25 6.58
C LYS A 111 8.51 13.45 6.01
N GLU A 112 9.23 13.26 4.91
CA GLU A 112 9.93 14.33 4.19
C GLU A 112 8.98 15.48 3.83
N ALA A 113 7.84 15.19 3.18
CA ALA A 113 6.90 16.23 2.77
C ALA A 113 6.30 17.01 3.95
N ILE A 114 5.99 16.33 5.06
CA ILE A 114 5.48 16.98 6.28
C ILE A 114 6.56 17.81 6.97
N ASP A 115 7.79 17.32 7.04
CA ASP A 115 8.90 18.03 7.67
C ASP A 115 9.24 19.30 6.87
N ASP A 116 9.33 19.20 5.54
CA ASP A 116 9.53 20.36 4.65
C ASP A 116 8.42 21.39 4.82
N TYR A 117 7.15 20.95 4.81
CA TYR A 117 6.00 21.82 5.01
C TYR A 117 6.03 22.53 6.37
N ARG A 118 6.34 21.81 7.45
CA ARG A 118 6.41 22.38 8.81
C ARG A 118 7.57 23.36 8.95
N ASN A 119 8.73 23.07 8.35
CA ASN A 119 9.88 23.95 8.37
C ASN A 119 9.56 25.33 7.75
N LEU A 120 8.76 25.35 6.67
CA LEU A 120 8.30 26.61 6.06
C LEU A 120 7.38 27.40 7.02
N ILE A 121 6.38 26.73 7.61
CA ILE A 121 5.46 27.37 8.56
C ILE A 121 6.20 27.93 9.78
N ASP A 122 7.12 27.16 10.36
CA ASP A 122 7.93 27.59 11.50
C ASP A 122 8.89 28.74 11.14
N GLY A 123 9.32 28.80 9.87
CA GLY A 123 10.07 29.91 9.29
C GLY A 123 9.23 31.15 8.97
N ALA A 124 7.92 31.13 9.24
CA ALA A 124 6.94 32.14 8.82
C ALA A 124 6.88 32.33 7.29
N GLU A 125 7.24 31.30 6.53
CA GLU A 125 7.08 31.21 5.09
C GLU A 125 5.73 30.58 4.75
N THR A 126 5.17 30.95 3.59
CA THR A 126 3.93 30.36 3.10
C THR A 126 4.27 29.25 2.11
N PRO A 127 3.87 27.98 2.39
CA PRO A 127 4.07 26.88 1.46
C PRO A 127 3.41 27.18 0.11
N ASP A 128 4.12 26.91 -0.97
CA ASP A 128 3.63 27.08 -2.32
C ASP A 128 2.79 25.88 -2.80
N GLU A 129 2.35 25.93 -4.06
CA GLU A 129 1.52 24.88 -4.65
C GLU A 129 2.22 23.52 -4.72
N ASP A 130 3.54 23.49 -4.92
CA ASP A 130 4.34 22.26 -5.03
C ASP A 130 4.50 21.61 -3.64
N GLU A 131 4.74 22.39 -2.59
CA GLU A 131 4.79 21.86 -1.22
C GLU A 131 3.42 21.33 -0.77
N ILE A 132 2.34 22.07 -1.05
CA ILE A 132 0.98 21.59 -0.74
C ILE A 132 0.68 20.32 -1.53
N PHE A 133 1.04 20.27 -2.82
CA PHE A 133 0.88 19.09 -3.65
C PHE A 133 1.64 17.89 -3.06
N ASN A 134 2.90 18.06 -2.66
CA ASN A 134 3.72 16.99 -2.10
C ASN A 134 3.13 16.42 -0.80
N VAL A 135 2.63 17.28 0.10
CA VAL A 135 1.93 16.86 1.33
C VAL A 135 0.68 16.06 0.99
N VAL A 136 -0.18 16.59 0.10
CA VAL A 136 -1.45 15.93 -0.26
C VAL A 136 -1.18 14.57 -0.92
N GLN A 137 -0.24 14.50 -1.88
CA GLN A 137 0.02 13.28 -2.62
C GLN A 137 0.72 12.19 -1.80
N SER A 138 1.63 12.58 -0.89
CA SER A 138 2.27 11.61 0.00
C SER A 138 1.26 11.01 0.98
N LEU A 139 0.40 11.84 1.58
CA LEU A 139 -0.68 11.39 2.45
C LEU A 139 -1.73 10.55 1.73
N LYS A 140 -2.07 10.88 0.48
CA LYS A 140 -2.94 10.06 -0.37
C LYS A 140 -2.40 8.63 -0.49
N LYS A 141 -1.10 8.48 -0.78
CA LYS A 141 -0.45 7.16 -0.87
C LYS A 141 -0.47 6.43 0.46
N VAL A 142 -0.20 7.13 1.57
CA VAL A 142 -0.34 6.56 2.92
C VAL A 142 -1.75 6.02 3.12
N ALA A 143 -2.79 6.83 2.93
CA ALA A 143 -4.18 6.42 3.17
C ALA A 143 -4.61 5.24 2.29
N ILE A 144 -4.26 5.26 1.00
CA ILE A 144 -4.60 4.17 0.06
C ILE A 144 -3.88 2.87 0.47
N PHE A 145 -2.59 2.92 0.75
CA PHE A 145 -1.85 1.70 1.11
C PHE A 145 -2.25 1.17 2.48
N TYR A 146 -2.55 2.02 3.46
CA TYR A 146 -3.05 1.60 4.76
C TYR A 146 -4.39 0.85 4.65
N SER A 147 -5.19 1.13 3.61
CA SER A 147 -6.48 0.44 3.41
C SER A 147 -6.33 -1.04 3.07
N CYS A 148 -5.20 -1.44 2.49
CA CYS A 148 -4.92 -2.81 2.02
C CYS A 148 -3.77 -3.48 2.77
N HIS A 149 -2.97 -2.70 3.52
CA HIS A 149 -1.78 -3.18 4.19
C HIS A 149 -1.70 -2.61 5.60
N ASP A 150 -1.43 -3.48 6.56
CA ASP A 150 -1.16 -3.03 7.92
C ASP A 150 0.18 -2.26 7.96
N MET A 151 0.09 -0.96 8.23
CA MET A 151 1.23 -0.08 8.42
C MET A 151 1.45 0.33 9.89
N ASN A 152 0.77 -0.31 10.87
CA ASN A 152 0.89 0.04 12.28
C ASN A 152 2.34 -0.07 12.79
N GLY A 153 3.14 -0.98 12.23
CA GLY A 153 4.56 -1.14 12.54
C GLY A 153 5.47 0.03 12.16
N TRP A 154 4.99 1.03 11.42
CA TRP A 154 5.76 2.22 11.04
C TRP A 154 5.56 3.42 11.97
N GLU A 155 4.72 3.28 13.00
CA GLU A 155 4.56 4.26 14.09
C GLU A 155 4.20 5.68 13.60
N ILE A 156 3.43 5.79 12.51
CA ILE A 156 3.04 7.08 11.92
C ILE A 156 1.78 7.70 12.56
N TRP A 157 1.13 7.01 13.51
CA TRP A 157 -0.12 7.43 14.15
C TRP A 157 -0.04 8.84 14.74
N ASP A 158 0.93 9.11 15.61
CA ASP A 158 1.02 10.38 16.32
C ASP A 158 1.21 11.55 15.35
N SER A 159 2.00 11.34 14.30
CA SER A 159 2.22 12.36 13.26
C SER A 159 0.93 12.63 12.46
N LEU A 160 0.21 11.59 12.06
CA LEU A 160 -1.06 11.71 11.34
C LEU A 160 -2.13 12.40 12.20
N TYR A 161 -2.26 12.00 13.46
CA TYR A 161 -3.23 12.58 14.39
C TYR A 161 -2.91 14.04 14.70
N LYS A 162 -1.62 14.38 14.91
CA LYS A 162 -1.19 15.78 15.07
C LYS A 162 -1.59 16.64 13.88
N ASN A 163 -1.44 16.15 12.64
CA ASN A 163 -1.87 16.88 11.44
C ASN A 163 -3.39 17.15 11.43
N ILE A 164 -4.20 16.22 11.95
CA ILE A 164 -5.65 16.41 12.12
C ILE A 164 -5.95 17.48 13.18
N GLU A 165 -5.17 17.51 14.28
CA GLU A 165 -5.31 18.53 15.31
C GLU A 165 -4.91 19.92 14.80
N ASP A 166 -3.80 20.00 14.07
CA ASP A 166 -3.30 21.24 13.48
C ASP A 166 -4.31 21.80 12.45
N ALA A 167 -5.01 20.95 11.70
CA ALA A 167 -6.07 21.36 10.77
C ALA A 167 -7.29 22.04 11.45
N LYS A 168 -7.48 21.87 12.76
CA LYS A 168 -8.56 22.54 13.53
C LYS A 168 -8.18 23.99 13.86
N ASP A 169 -6.89 24.30 13.87
CA ASP A 169 -6.39 25.63 14.18
C ASP A 169 -6.30 26.45 12.89
N ALA A 170 -7.13 27.48 12.79
CA ALA A 170 -7.17 28.38 11.62
C ALA A 170 -5.83 29.08 11.36
N THR A 171 -4.92 29.12 12.34
CA THR A 171 -3.58 29.71 12.20
C THR A 171 -2.55 28.75 11.60
N LYS A 172 -2.82 27.43 11.58
CA LYS A 172 -1.87 26.39 11.14
C LYS A 172 -2.09 25.88 9.72
N SER A 173 -3.05 26.46 8.99
CA SER A 173 -3.27 26.34 7.53
C SER A 173 -3.01 24.96 6.88
N PHE A 174 -3.34 23.86 7.55
CA PHE A 174 -3.08 22.53 6.98
C PHE A 174 -4.08 22.22 5.84
N PRO A 175 -3.65 21.65 4.70
CA PRO A 175 -4.54 21.44 3.56
C PRO A 175 -5.72 20.52 3.88
N GLU A 176 -6.95 20.91 3.48
CA GLU A 176 -8.16 20.13 3.76
C GLU A 176 -8.09 18.72 3.16
N GLU A 177 -7.58 18.61 1.93
CA GLU A 177 -7.44 17.31 1.25
C GLU A 177 -6.43 16.40 1.97
N ALA A 178 -5.33 16.96 2.46
CA ALA A 178 -4.36 16.24 3.29
C ALA A 178 -5.00 15.76 4.61
N THR A 179 -5.84 16.60 5.22
CA THR A 179 -6.59 16.26 6.45
C THR A 179 -7.48 15.04 6.25
N LYS A 180 -8.20 14.96 5.12
CA LYS A 180 -9.04 13.80 4.77
C LYS A 180 -8.22 12.52 4.73
N TYR A 181 -7.04 12.55 4.12
CA TYR A 181 -6.15 11.39 4.07
C TYR A 181 -5.57 11.01 5.43
N CYS A 182 -5.25 11.98 6.30
CA CYS A 182 -4.88 11.68 7.68
C CYS A 182 -6.00 10.95 8.43
N ILE A 183 -7.25 11.42 8.30
CA ILE A 183 -8.41 10.78 8.92
C ILE A 183 -8.58 9.35 8.41
N SER A 184 -8.52 9.13 7.08
CA SER A 184 -8.60 7.80 6.49
C SER A 184 -7.47 6.88 6.97
N ALA A 185 -6.24 7.38 7.05
CA ALA A 185 -5.10 6.60 7.54
C ALA A 185 -5.26 6.20 9.02
N CYS A 186 -5.69 7.13 9.88
CA CYS A 186 -6.01 6.83 11.28
C CYS A 186 -7.17 5.81 11.39
N PHE A 187 -8.21 5.94 10.55
CA PHE A 187 -9.30 4.96 10.51
C PHE A 187 -8.79 3.55 10.22
N PHE A 188 -7.95 3.37 9.19
CA PHE A 188 -7.38 2.06 8.87
C PHE A 188 -6.41 1.55 9.93
N SER A 189 -5.61 2.43 10.55
CA SER A 189 -4.75 2.05 11.68
C SER A 189 -5.56 1.43 12.84
N ILE A 190 -6.71 2.03 13.19
CA ILE A 190 -7.63 1.47 14.19
C ILE A 190 -8.17 0.11 13.72
N LEU A 191 -8.63 0.00 12.47
CA LEU A 191 -9.17 -1.26 11.95
C LEU A 191 -8.16 -2.40 11.99
N TRP A 192 -6.90 -2.15 11.61
CA TRP A 192 -5.83 -3.14 11.71
C TRP A 192 -5.53 -3.50 13.16
N GLY A 193 -5.48 -2.50 14.06
CA GLY A 193 -5.32 -2.75 15.50
C GLY A 193 -6.45 -3.61 16.08
N GLN A 194 -7.68 -3.35 15.67
CA GLN A 194 -8.84 -4.16 16.05
C GLN A 194 -8.75 -5.59 15.50
N ASN A 195 -8.32 -5.77 14.24
CA ASN A 195 -8.15 -7.10 13.64
C ASN A 195 -7.14 -7.94 14.43
N HIS A 196 -5.98 -7.36 14.80
CA HIS A 196 -4.98 -8.04 15.63
C HIS A 196 -5.51 -8.49 17.00
N LEU A 197 -6.33 -7.65 17.64
CA LEU A 197 -6.97 -7.98 18.91
C LEU A 197 -7.96 -9.13 18.77
N LEU A 198 -8.72 -9.17 17.68
CA LEU A 198 -9.67 -10.25 17.39
C LEU A 198 -8.95 -11.58 17.13
N GLU A 199 -7.91 -11.57 16.29
CA GLU A 199 -7.09 -12.76 16.00
C GLU A 199 -6.41 -13.31 17.25
N SER A 200 -5.88 -12.44 18.10
CA SER A 200 -5.26 -12.82 19.39
C SER A 200 -6.27 -13.47 20.33
N ASN A 201 -7.50 -12.97 20.37
CA ASN A 201 -8.56 -13.50 21.22
C ASN A 201 -9.07 -14.86 20.71
N ASP A 202 -9.18 -15.04 19.40
CA ASP A 202 -9.57 -16.31 18.77
C ASP A 202 -8.53 -17.41 19.01
N LEU A 203 -7.24 -17.08 18.96
CA LEU A 203 -6.15 -18.01 19.31
C LEU A 203 -6.18 -18.38 20.80
N GLY A 204 -6.46 -17.41 21.69
CA GLY A 204 -6.65 -17.66 23.12
C GLY A 204 -7.82 -18.60 23.41
N ALA A 205 -8.97 -18.37 22.77
CA ALA A 205 -10.16 -19.20 22.93
C ALA A 205 -9.95 -20.64 22.44
N ARG A 206 -9.25 -20.83 21.30
CA ARG A 206 -8.89 -22.17 20.80
C ARG A 206 -7.93 -22.91 21.73
N GLY A 207 -6.94 -22.20 22.28
CA GLY A 207 -6.01 -22.78 23.25
C GLY A 207 -6.71 -23.23 24.55
N ASP A 208 -7.70 -22.46 25.01
CA ASP A 208 -8.51 -22.79 26.18
C ASP A 208 -9.43 -24.00 25.94
N ASP A 209 -9.99 -24.13 24.73
CA ASP A 209 -10.83 -25.29 24.36
C ASP A 209 -10.00 -26.57 24.16
N GLU A 210 -8.82 -26.49 23.52
CA GLU A 210 -7.89 -27.63 23.44
C GLU A 210 -7.40 -28.07 24.82
N ALA A 211 -7.13 -27.14 25.74
CA ALA A 211 -6.75 -27.45 27.11
C ALA A 211 -7.88 -28.15 27.91
N ARG A 212 -9.15 -27.83 27.60
CA ARG A 212 -10.33 -28.49 28.20
C ARG A 212 -10.58 -29.89 27.64
N GLU A 213 -10.21 -30.17 26.40
CA GLU A 213 -10.32 -31.52 25.81
C GLU A 213 -9.22 -32.48 26.31
N LEU A 214 -8.12 -31.95 26.85
CA LEU A 214 -6.99 -32.71 27.38
C LEU A 214 -7.10 -33.07 28.88
N HIS A 215 -8.16 -32.62 29.55
CA HIS A 215 -8.43 -32.85 30.98
C HIS A 215 -9.77 -33.53 31.22
#